data_AF-A0A8J5J5B4-F1
#
_entry.id   AF-A0A8J5J5B4-F1
#
_cell.length_a   1.000
_cell.length_b   1.000
_cell.length_c   1.000
_cell.angle_alpha   90.00
_cell.angle_beta   90.00
_cell.angle_gamma   90.00
#
_symmetry.space_group_name_H-M   'P 1'
#
loop_
_entity.id
_entity.type
_entity.pdbx_description
1 polymer ?
#
loop_
_entity_poly.entity_id
_entity_poly.type
_entity_poly.pdbx_seq_one_letter_code
_entity_poly.pdbx_strand_id
1 'polypeptide(L)'
;KGVGQGGSKCHRRILRDTIQGISRVSIRRLARRAGVVRMSALVYEAIRAVLKVFVSNLVQDAVVYSEYANRKAITAMDVIHALKRQGRTLYGFQG
;
A
#
# COMPACT_ATOMS: atom_id res chain seq x y z
N LYS A 1 -11.40 -13.40 41.90
CA LYS A 1 -11.26 -14.41 40.81
C LYS A 1 -11.40 -13.68 39.49
N GLY A 2 -10.30 -13.52 38.76
CA GLY A 2 -10.23 -12.71 37.53
C GLY A 2 -10.73 -13.49 36.32
N VAL A 3 -11.72 -12.95 35.62
CA VAL A 3 -12.17 -13.47 34.34
C VAL A 3 -11.27 -12.82 33.29
N GLY A 4 -10.29 -13.58 32.78
CA GLY A 4 -9.41 -13.12 31.71
C GLY A 4 -10.25 -12.73 30.49
N GLN A 5 -10.16 -11.45 30.09
CA GLN A 5 -10.78 -10.98 28.86
C GLN A 5 -10.16 -11.74 27.70
N GLY A 6 -10.99 -12.53 27.01
CA GLY A 6 -10.59 -13.38 25.91
C GLY A 6 -9.83 -12.60 24.84
N GLY A 7 -8.74 -13.20 24.35
CA GLY A 7 -7.88 -12.60 23.33
C GLY A 7 -8.67 -12.17 22.09
N SER A 8 -8.17 -11.11 21.45
CA SER A 8 -8.68 -10.56 20.20
C SER A 8 -8.90 -11.68 19.19
N LYS A 9 -10.17 -11.98 18.83
CA LYS A 9 -10.48 -12.96 17.80
C LYS A 9 -9.86 -12.51 16.47
N CYS A 10 -8.79 -13.18 16.06
CA CYS A 10 -8.17 -13.01 14.75
C CYS A 10 -9.16 -13.47 13.67
N HIS A 11 -9.94 -12.55 13.12
CA HIS A 11 -10.72 -12.83 11.94
C HIS A 11 -9.76 -12.99 10.75
N ARG A 12 -9.72 -14.19 10.16
CA ARG A 12 -9.03 -14.42 8.88
C ARG A 12 -9.59 -13.44 7.86
N ARG A 13 -8.76 -12.50 7.39
CA ARG A 13 -9.18 -11.52 6.39
C ARG A 13 -9.44 -12.25 5.08
N ILE A 14 -10.71 -12.29 4.67
CA ILE A 14 -11.09 -12.79 3.35
C ILE A 14 -10.61 -11.79 2.30
N LEU A 15 -10.02 -12.28 1.22
CA LEU A 15 -9.63 -11.46 0.06
C LEU A 15 -10.90 -10.86 -0.56
N ARG A 16 -11.00 -9.53 -0.49
CA ARG A 16 -12.08 -8.72 -1.06
C ARG A 16 -11.47 -7.45 -1.63
N ASP A 17 -12.19 -6.77 -2.51
CA ASP A 17 -11.70 -5.49 -3.00
C ASP A 17 -11.61 -4.50 -1.82
N THR A 18 -10.37 -4.23 -1.42
CA THR A 18 -10.07 -3.42 -0.22
C THR A 18 -9.89 -1.96 -0.61
N ILE A 19 -10.14 -1.60 -1.88
CA ILE A 19 -9.89 -0.25 -2.39
C ILE A 19 -10.69 0.83 -1.64
N GLN A 20 -11.90 0.50 -1.19
CA GLN A 20 -12.73 1.39 -0.37
C GLN A 20 -12.22 1.56 1.07
N GLY A 21 -11.31 0.69 1.52
CA GLY A 21 -10.58 0.84 2.78
C GLY A 21 -9.68 2.08 2.81
N ILE A 22 -9.34 2.63 1.64
CA ILE A 22 -8.70 3.94 1.52
C ILE A 22 -9.79 5.00 1.69
N SER A 23 -9.91 5.48 2.93
CA SER A 23 -10.98 6.41 3.33
C SER A 23 -10.83 7.77 2.66
N ARG A 24 -11.96 8.47 2.50
CA ARG A 24 -11.98 9.87 2.01
C ARG A 24 -11.16 10.81 2.91
N VAL A 25 -11.06 10.51 4.20
CA VAL A 25 -10.26 11.28 5.16
C VAL A 25 -8.77 11.11 4.87
N SER A 26 -8.31 9.88 4.59
CA SER A 26 -6.91 9.61 4.22
C SER A 26 -6.52 10.33 2.93
N ILE A 27 -7.38 10.28 1.91
CA ILE A 27 -7.18 10.98 0.64
C ILE A 27 -7.13 12.50 0.85
N ARG A 28 -8.03 13.05 1.69
CA ARG A 28 -8.01 14.46 2.03
C ARG A 28 -6.72 14.85 2.74
N ARG A 29 -6.20 14.04 3.68
CA ARG A 29 -4.92 14.30 4.35
C ARG A 29 -3.76 14.36 3.35
N LEU A 30 -3.72 13.45 2.37
CA LEU A 30 -2.72 13.49 1.29
C LEU A 30 -2.83 14.76 0.45
N ALA A 31 -4.03 15.10 -0.01
CA ALA A 31 -4.26 16.29 -0.83
C ALA A 31 -3.91 17.58 -0.08
N ARG A 32 -4.24 17.66 1.22
CA ARG A 32 -3.89 18.80 2.08
C ARG A 32 -2.37 18.94 2.24
N ARG A 33 -1.65 17.83 2.42
CA ARG A 33 -0.17 17.83 2.42
C ARG A 33 0.40 18.33 1.09
N ALA A 34 -0.26 18.03 -0.02
CA ALA A 34 0.10 18.53 -1.35
C ALA A 34 -0.38 19.98 -1.63
N GLY A 35 -0.94 20.70 -0.66
CA GLY A 35 -1.38 22.09 -0.83
C GLY A 35 -2.75 22.26 -1.49
N VAL A 36 -3.53 21.19 -1.66
CA VAL A 36 -4.86 21.27 -2.29
C VAL A 36 -5.89 21.90 -1.34
N VAL A 37 -6.44 23.05 -1.72
CA VAL A 37 -7.39 23.83 -0.89
C VAL A 37 -8.83 23.31 -1.03
N ARG A 38 -9.28 23.05 -2.26
CA ARG A 38 -10.62 22.53 -2.58
C ARG A 38 -10.53 21.26 -3.42
N MET A 39 -11.42 20.31 -3.16
CA MET A 39 -11.50 19.03 -3.87
C MET A 39 -12.93 18.72 -4.28
N SER A 40 -13.12 18.25 -5.51
CA SER A 40 -14.38 17.70 -5.99
C SER A 40 -14.62 16.28 -5.45
N ALA A 41 -15.88 15.86 -5.41
CA ALA A 41 -16.27 14.52 -4.95
C ALA A 41 -15.76 13.40 -5.87
N LEU A 42 -15.62 13.66 -7.18
CA LEU A 42 -15.17 12.65 -8.15
C LEU A 42 -13.68 12.27 -7.96
N VAL A 43 -12.90 13.14 -7.32
CA VAL A 43 -11.46 12.94 -7.11
C VAL A 43 -11.18 11.76 -6.17
N TYR A 44 -12.11 11.40 -5.27
CA TYR A 44 -11.91 10.28 -4.35
C TYR A 44 -11.78 8.94 -5.09
N GLU A 45 -12.66 8.68 -6.06
CA GLU A 45 -12.59 7.44 -6.84
C GLU A 45 -11.44 7.47 -7.85
N ALA A 46 -11.15 8.63 -8.43
CA ALA A 46 -10.00 8.78 -9.34
C ALA A 46 -8.66 8.47 -8.65
N ILE A 47 -8.43 9.00 -7.44
CA ILE A 47 -7.21 8.73 -6.67
C ILE A 47 -7.10 7.25 -6.31
N ARG A 48 -8.22 6.59 -5.98
CA ARG A 48 -8.23 5.15 -5.71
C ARG A 48 -7.83 4.34 -6.94
N ALA A 49 -8.36 4.66 -8.11
CA ALA A 49 -7.99 4.01 -9.36
C ALA A 49 -6.47 4.16 -9.65
N VAL A 50 -5.95 5.38 -9.56
CA VAL A 50 -4.52 5.67 -9.76
C VAL A 50 -3.64 4.91 -8.76
N LEU A 51 -4.04 4.90 -7.48
CA LEU A 51 -3.28 4.22 -6.44
C LEU A 51 -3.28 2.70 -6.63
N LYS A 52 -4.39 2.12 -7.09
CA LYS A 52 -4.47 0.69 -7.41
C LYS A 52 -3.49 0.33 -8.53
N VAL A 53 -3.48 1.10 -9.62
CA VAL A 53 -2.55 0.91 -10.74
C VAL A 53 -1.10 1.04 -10.27
N PHE A 54 -0.79 2.08 -9.49
CA PHE A 54 0.56 2.30 -8.99
C PHE A 54 1.09 1.12 -8.15
N VAL A 55 0.29 0.65 -7.18
CA VAL A 55 0.69 -0.47 -6.32
C VAL A 55 0.76 -1.78 -7.11
N SER A 56 -0.18 -2.03 -8.03
CA SER A 56 -0.15 -3.23 -8.89
C SER A 56 1.13 -3.30 -9.71
N ASN A 57 1.52 -2.20 -10.36
CA ASN A 57 2.76 -2.17 -11.16
C ASN A 57 4.00 -2.35 -10.29
N LEU A 58 4.03 -1.70 -9.12
CA LEU A 58 5.17 -1.81 -8.21
C LEU A 58 5.33 -3.23 -7.64
N VAL A 59 4.23 -3.87 -7.23
CA VAL A 59 4.26 -5.24 -6.70
C VAL A 59 4.64 -6.22 -7.80
N GLN A 60 4.15 -6.04 -9.04
CA GLN A 60 4.54 -6.88 -10.17
C GLN A 60 6.05 -6.83 -10.42
N ASP A 61 6.65 -5.65 -10.42
CA ASP A 61 8.11 -5.50 -10.56
C ASP A 61 8.87 -6.09 -9.37
N ALA A 62 8.37 -5.94 -8.14
CA ALA A 62 8.99 -6.50 -6.95
C ALA A 62 8.96 -8.05 -6.94
N VAL A 63 7.88 -8.65 -7.45
CA VAL A 63 7.74 -10.11 -7.58
C VAL A 63 8.84 -10.66 -8.49
N VAL A 64 9.13 -10.00 -9.62
CA VAL A 64 10.20 -10.41 -10.55
C VAL A 64 11.56 -10.52 -9.84
N TYR A 65 11.89 -9.58 -8.96
CA TYR A 65 13.14 -9.66 -8.18
C TYR A 65 13.15 -10.80 -7.16
N SER A 66 12.02 -11.06 -6.50
CA SER A 66 11.90 -12.18 -5.56
C SER A 66 11.99 -13.53 -6.26
N GLU A 67 11.37 -13.67 -7.44
CA GLU A 67 11.41 -14.88 -8.26
C GLU A 67 12.82 -15.13 -8.81
N TYR A 68 13.51 -14.09 -9.30
CA TYR A 68 14.90 -14.18 -9.73
C TYR A 68 15.83 -14.68 -8.61
N ALA A 69 15.55 -14.27 -7.37
CA ALA A 69 16.29 -14.72 -6.20
C ALA A 69 15.83 -16.08 -5.64
N ASN A 70 14.89 -16.78 -6.31
CA ASN A 70 14.27 -18.04 -5.86
C ASN A 70 13.66 -17.95 -4.44
N ARG A 71 13.16 -16.77 -4.05
CA ARG A 71 12.53 -16.53 -2.75
C ARG A 71 11.02 -16.50 -2.89
N LYS A 72 10.33 -17.16 -1.95
CA LYS A 72 8.87 -17.10 -1.83
C LYS A 72 8.37 -15.85 -1.10
N ALA A 73 9.27 -15.09 -0.49
CA ALA A 73 8.97 -13.89 0.28
C ALA A 73 9.59 -12.66 -0.39
N ILE A 74 8.75 -11.64 -0.61
CA ILE A 74 9.17 -10.31 -1.07
C ILE A 74 9.84 -9.60 0.10
N THR A 75 11.05 -9.09 -0.12
CA THR A 75 11.83 -8.32 0.85
C THR A 75 11.70 -6.81 0.58
N ALA A 76 12.09 -5.98 1.55
CA ALA A 76 12.16 -4.53 1.35
C ALA A 76 13.07 -4.17 0.16
N MET A 77 14.17 -4.90 -0.02
CA MET A 77 15.12 -4.69 -1.12
C MET A 77 14.48 -4.90 -2.49
N ASP A 78 13.59 -5.88 -2.65
CA ASP A 78 12.89 -6.11 -3.93
C ASP A 78 12.03 -4.90 -4.31
N VAL A 79 11.35 -4.31 -3.33
CA VAL A 79 10.54 -3.10 -3.53
C VAL A 79 11.41 -1.88 -3.83
N ILE A 80 12.55 -1.72 -3.16
CA ILE A 80 13.50 -0.62 -3.41
C ILE A 80 14.08 -0.72 -4.84
N HIS A 81 14.43 -1.92 -5.28
CA HIS A 81 14.93 -2.15 -6.64
C HIS A 81 13.86 -1.87 -7.69
N ALA A 82 12.62 -2.32 -7.47
CA ALA A 82 11.48 -2.01 -8.34
C ALA A 82 11.23 -0.49 -8.43
N LEU A 83 11.23 0.20 -7.29
CA LEU A 83 11.10 1.65 -7.22
C LEU A 83 12.24 2.38 -7.94
N LYS A 84 13.49 1.93 -7.77
CA LYS A 84 14.67 2.50 -8.45
C LYS A 84 14.58 2.32 -9.97
N ARG A 85 14.11 1.17 -10.46
CA ARG A 85 13.87 0.89 -11.89
C ARG A 85 12.82 1.82 -12.49
N GLN A 86 11.79 2.20 -11.72
CA GLN A 86 10.76 3.16 -12.13
C GLN A 86 11.18 4.64 -11.94
N GLY A 87 12.43 4.93 -11.57
CA GLY A 87 12.93 6.29 -11.34
C GLY A 87 12.44 6.95 -10.05
N ARG A 88 11.96 6.17 -9.07
CA ARG A 88 11.41 6.65 -7.79
C ARG A 88 12.22 6.15 -6.61
N THR A 89 13.46 6.61 -6.45
CA THR A 89 14.35 6.14 -5.37
C THR A 89 13.79 6.47 -3.98
N LEU A 90 13.70 5.45 -3.13
CA LEU A 90 13.25 5.56 -1.74
C LEU A 90 14.40 5.25 -0.78
N TYR A 91 14.64 6.15 0.17
CA TYR A 91 15.72 6.04 1.17
C TYR A 91 15.19 5.57 2.53
N GLY A 92 16.07 4.98 3.36
CA GLY A 92 15.76 4.63 4.76
C GLY A 92 15.23 3.21 5.00
N PHE A 93 15.36 2.31 4.02
CA PHE A 93 14.84 0.93 4.09
C PHE A 93 15.92 -0.15 3.86
N GLN A 94 17.19 0.21 4.03
CA GLN A 94 18.34 -0.69 3.84
C GLN A 94 18.73 -1.25 5.22
N GLY A 95 18.08 -2.35 5.62
CA GLY A 95 18.27 -3.03 6.91
C GLY A 95 17.91 -4.49 6.82
#